data_AF-A0A6G9NEA3-F1
#
_entry.id   AF-A0A6G9NEA3-F1
#
_cell.length_a   1.000
_cell.length_b   1.000
_cell.length_c   1.000
_cell.angle_alpha   90.00
_cell.angle_beta   90.00
_cell.angle_gamma   90.00
#
_symmetry.space_group_name_H-M   'P 1'
#
loop_
_entity.id
_entity.type
_entity.pdbx_description
1 polymer ?
#
loop_
_entity_poly.entity_id
_entity_poly.type
_entity_poly.pdbx_seq_one_letter_code
_entity_poly.pdbx_strand_id
1 'polypeptide(L)'
;MRYRAGFGAPVSRLTATASAIVPTSIIAGAIGTACLMLFYLLAAMAAGEFFSLSLDGMLSFLVVGGFAVAVGSIAGAFVTAFYLVIFGLPVALLLGERIRTPKGLAISMATGAGAAAVVSRFMWSVPWVSGEPLLWEHALVLDSFVLPAAWFYRRQVIAMLDELPD
;
A
#
# COMPACT_ATOMS: atom_id res chain seq x y z
N MET A 1 1.62 20.77 -17.82
CA MET A 1 1.90 19.39 -18.30
C MET A 1 0.99 18.44 -17.53
N ARG A 2 0.20 17.59 -18.20
CA ARG A 2 -0.56 16.54 -17.51
C ARG A 2 0.44 15.57 -16.87
N TYR A 3 0.22 15.23 -15.61
CA TYR A 3 1.06 14.29 -14.86
C TYR A 3 0.98 12.91 -15.52
N ARG A 4 2.13 12.33 -15.87
CA ARG A 4 2.26 11.10 -16.64
C ARG A 4 2.66 9.95 -15.72
N ALA A 5 1.72 9.07 -15.42
CA ALA A 5 1.92 7.99 -14.46
C ALA A 5 2.34 6.66 -15.12
N GLY A 6 3.37 6.66 -15.97
CA GLY A 6 3.80 5.46 -16.67
C GLY A 6 5.03 5.64 -17.54
N PHE A 7 5.72 4.53 -17.84
CA PHE A 7 6.92 4.48 -18.69
C PHE A 7 6.60 4.46 -20.21
N GLY A 8 5.45 4.99 -20.64
CA GLY A 8 5.02 5.00 -22.03
C GLY A 8 3.53 5.36 -22.17
N ALA A 9 3.09 5.71 -23.39
CA ALA A 9 1.67 5.90 -23.67
C ALA A 9 0.99 4.52 -23.80
N PRO A 10 -0.09 4.23 -23.06
CA PRO A 10 -0.78 2.95 -23.16
C PRO A 10 -1.49 2.81 -24.52
N VAL A 11 -1.43 1.61 -25.10
CA VAL A 11 -2.09 1.26 -26.38
C VAL A 11 -3.39 0.48 -26.17
N SER A 12 -3.66 0.05 -24.94
CA SER A 12 -4.86 -0.71 -24.57
C SER A 12 -5.26 -0.45 -23.12
N ARG A 13 -6.52 -0.73 -22.78
CA ARG A 13 -7.01 -0.66 -21.40
C ARG A 13 -6.22 -1.54 -20.44
N LEU A 14 -5.79 -2.73 -20.87
CA LEU A 14 -4.96 -3.63 -20.05
C LEU A 14 -3.60 -3.00 -19.74
N THR A 15 -2.94 -2.42 -20.75
CA THR A 15 -1.65 -1.74 -20.54
C THR A 15 -1.80 -0.49 -19.69
N ALA A 16 -2.91 0.25 -19.82
CA ALA A 16 -3.20 1.42 -18.99
C ALA A 16 -3.42 1.03 -17.52
N THR A 17 -4.18 -0.04 -17.25
CA THR A 17 -4.42 -0.49 -15.88
C THR A 17 -3.19 -1.14 -15.25
N ALA A 18 -2.47 -1.99 -15.98
CA ALA A 18 -1.29 -2.67 -15.46
C ALA A 18 -0.10 -1.71 -15.20
N SER A 19 0.09 -0.71 -16.06
CA SER A 19 1.21 0.26 -15.89
C SER A 19 1.04 1.14 -14.65
N ALA A 20 -0.19 1.34 -14.17
CA ALA A 20 -0.46 2.06 -12.93
C ALA A 20 0.03 1.33 -11.66
N ILE A 21 0.27 0.02 -11.72
CA ILE A 21 0.61 -0.81 -10.55
C ILE A 21 1.94 -0.36 -9.93
N VAL A 22 2.99 -0.21 -10.74
CA VAL A 22 4.34 0.11 -10.27
C VAL A 22 4.39 1.46 -9.53
N PRO A 23 4.00 2.60 -10.13
CA PRO A 23 4.05 3.87 -9.43
C PRO A 23 3.15 3.90 -8.20
N THR A 24 1.96 3.26 -8.25
CA THR A 24 1.10 3.17 -7.08
C THR A 24 1.75 2.37 -5.95
N SER A 25 2.35 1.23 -6.26
CA SER A 25 2.95 0.36 -5.26
C SER A 25 4.10 1.04 -4.50
N ILE A 26 4.90 1.84 -5.20
CA ILE A 26 5.99 2.63 -4.59
C ILE A 26 5.40 3.69 -3.65
N ILE A 27 4.40 4.44 -4.11
CA ILE A 27 3.76 5.50 -3.30
C ILE A 27 3.10 4.91 -2.06
N ALA A 28 2.28 3.88 -2.23
CA ALA A 28 1.55 3.26 -1.14
C ALA A 28 2.47 2.48 -0.19
N GLY A 29 3.54 1.84 -0.70
CA GLY A 29 4.55 1.19 0.13
C GLY A 29 5.30 2.19 1.01
N ALA A 30 5.69 3.34 0.46
CA ALA A 30 6.34 4.41 1.22
C ALA A 30 5.41 5.03 2.27
N ILE A 31 4.16 5.35 1.88
CA ILE A 31 3.16 5.91 2.80
C ILE A 31 2.85 4.90 3.91
N GLY A 32 2.62 3.64 3.58
CA GLY A 32 2.28 2.63 4.57
C GLY A 32 3.41 2.35 5.55
N THR A 33 4.65 2.35 5.07
CA THR A 33 5.81 2.21 5.95
C THR A 33 5.95 3.42 6.87
N ALA A 34 5.74 4.64 6.36
CA ALA A 34 5.77 5.84 7.18
C ALA A 34 4.66 5.84 8.25
N CYS A 35 3.43 5.46 7.88
CA CYS A 35 2.31 5.33 8.81
C CYS A 35 2.58 4.30 9.91
N LEU A 36 3.08 3.12 9.52
CA LEU A 36 3.41 2.03 10.44
C LEU A 36 4.53 2.45 11.41
N MET A 37 5.59 3.09 10.90
CA MET A 37 6.69 3.56 11.75
C MET A 37 6.26 4.69 12.69
N LEU A 38 5.41 5.62 12.23
CA LEU A 38 4.84 6.65 13.10
C LEU A 38 3.99 6.04 14.21
N PHE A 39 3.18 5.02 13.90
CA PHE A 39 2.38 4.32 14.90
C PHE A 39 3.26 3.67 15.98
N TYR A 40 4.29 2.92 15.58
CA TYR A 40 5.21 2.29 16.53
C TYR A 40 6.00 3.33 17.34
N LEU A 41 6.41 4.44 16.72
CA LEU A 41 7.06 5.55 17.43
C LEU A 41 6.15 6.12 18.52
N LEU A 42 4.88 6.41 18.19
CA LEU A 42 3.91 6.93 19.14
C LEU A 42 3.61 5.94 20.27
N ALA A 43 3.53 4.64 19.96
CA ALA A 43 3.35 3.59 20.96
C ALA A 43 4.54 3.52 21.92
N ALA A 44 5.77 3.55 21.41
CA ALA A 44 6.98 3.57 22.22
C ALA A 44 7.10 4.86 23.06
N MET A 45 6.66 6.00 22.53
CA MET A 45 6.57 7.26 23.29
C MET A 45 5.56 7.15 24.44
N ALA A 46 4.39 6.58 24.20
CA ALA A 46 3.36 6.38 25.23
C ALA A 46 3.81 5.37 26.31
N ALA A 47 4.62 4.38 25.94
CA ALA A 47 5.24 3.42 26.86
C ALA A 47 6.43 4.02 27.65
N GLY A 48 6.86 5.23 27.32
CA GLY A 48 7.95 5.92 28.01
C GLY A 48 9.36 5.43 27.65
N GLU A 49 9.51 4.65 26.58
CA GLU A 49 10.80 4.04 26.19
C GLU A 49 11.88 5.07 25.84
N PHE A 50 11.48 6.28 25.46
CA PHE A 50 12.41 7.34 25.08
C PHE A 50 13.01 8.11 26.28
N PHE A 51 12.44 8.00 27.48
CA PHE A 51 12.94 8.73 28.66
C PHE A 51 14.20 8.11 29.28
N SER A 52 14.58 6.90 28.87
CA SER A 52 15.75 6.17 29.36
C SER A 52 16.90 6.07 28.35
N LEU A 53 16.75 6.62 27.14
CA LEU A 53 17.75 6.50 26.08
C LEU A 53 18.90 7.51 26.26
N SER A 54 20.13 6.99 26.18
CA SER A 54 21.34 7.82 26.04
C SER A 54 21.42 8.43 24.63
N LEU A 55 22.26 9.46 24.44
CA LEU A 55 22.50 10.09 23.14
C LEU A 55 22.92 9.06 22.07
N ASP A 56 23.82 8.13 22.43
CA ASP A 56 24.24 7.04 21.55
C ASP A 56 23.09 6.07 21.21
N GLY A 57 22.19 5.84 22.17
CA GLY A 57 20.96 5.08 21.95
C GLY A 57 20.02 5.76 20.96
N MET A 58 19.87 7.09 21.05
CA MET A 58 19.07 7.88 20.09
C MET A 58 19.67 7.86 18.68
N LEU A 59 20.99 7.99 18.55
CA LEU A 59 21.67 7.91 17.24
C LEU A 59 21.54 6.51 16.63
N SER A 60 21.70 5.46 17.44
CA SER A 60 21.52 4.07 16.99
C SER A 60 20.09 3.81 16.54
N PHE A 61 19.09 4.32 17.28
CA PHE A 61 17.68 4.22 16.91
C PHE A 61 17.39 4.94 15.59
N LEU A 62 18.00 6.11 15.35
CA LEU A 62 17.84 6.84 14.09
C LEU A 62 18.40 6.07 12.89
N VAL A 63 19.59 5.49 13.02
CA VAL A 63 20.23 4.72 11.95
C VAL A 63 19.45 3.45 11.64
N VAL A 64 19.11 2.67 12.68
CA VAL A 64 18.35 1.42 12.52
C VAL A 64 16.93 1.70 12.04
N GLY A 65 16.27 2.73 12.56
CA GLY A 65 14.95 3.16 12.13
C GLY A 65 14.93 3.64 10.68
N GLY A 66 15.94 4.41 10.27
CA GLY A 66 16.12 4.83 8.88
C GLY A 66 16.30 3.65 7.92
N PHE A 67 17.13 2.67 8.31
CA PHE A 67 17.29 1.44 7.55
C PHE A 67 16.00 0.62 7.48
N ALA A 68 15.28 0.50 8.60
CA ALA A 68 13.98 -0.19 8.67
C ALA A 68 12.92 0.48 7.78
N VAL A 69 12.87 1.82 7.72
CA VAL A 69 12.00 2.56 6.79
C VAL A 69 12.36 2.25 5.34
N ALA A 70 13.65 2.23 5.00
CA ALA A 70 14.08 1.96 3.63
C ALA A 70 13.70 0.53 3.19
N VAL A 71 14.06 -0.48 4.00
CA VAL A 71 13.73 -1.89 3.73
C VAL A 71 12.21 -2.10 3.75
N GLY A 72 11.52 -1.52 4.73
CA GLY A 72 10.07 -1.58 4.86
C GLY A 72 9.35 -0.97 3.66
N SER A 73 9.85 0.14 3.11
CA SER A 73 9.26 0.78 1.93
C SER A 73 9.42 -0.08 0.68
N ILE A 74 10.57 -0.75 0.52
CA ILE A 74 10.81 -1.68 -0.59
C ILE A 74 9.89 -2.89 -0.45
N ALA A 75 9.88 -3.54 0.72
CA ALA A 75 9.02 -4.69 0.99
C ALA A 75 7.54 -4.33 0.83
N GLY A 76 7.12 -3.19 1.38
CA GLY A 76 5.78 -2.63 1.28
C GLY A 76 5.39 -2.37 -0.17
N ALA A 77 6.30 -1.89 -1.01
CA ALA A 77 6.04 -1.72 -2.43
C ALA A 77 5.83 -3.07 -3.14
N PHE A 78 6.66 -4.08 -2.89
CA PHE A 78 6.47 -5.42 -3.46
C PHE A 78 5.14 -6.05 -3.04
N VAL A 79 4.83 -6.00 -1.74
CA VAL A 79 3.56 -6.52 -1.20
C VAL A 79 2.38 -5.78 -1.83
N THR A 80 2.45 -4.45 -1.90
CA THR A 80 1.39 -3.65 -2.51
C THR A 80 1.23 -3.96 -4.00
N ALA A 81 2.33 -4.10 -4.74
CA ALA A 81 2.29 -4.47 -6.16
C ALA A 81 1.61 -5.83 -6.34
N PHE A 82 1.95 -6.81 -5.51
CA PHE A 82 1.32 -8.13 -5.52
C PHE A 82 -0.19 -8.06 -5.27
N TYR A 83 -0.62 -7.28 -4.27
CA TYR A 83 -2.06 -7.03 -4.02
C TYR A 83 -2.77 -6.38 -5.21
N LEU A 84 -2.14 -5.37 -5.82
CA LEU A 84 -2.70 -4.69 -6.96
C LEU A 84 -2.79 -5.61 -8.18
N VAL A 85 -1.84 -6.52 -8.39
CA VAL A 85 -1.90 -7.51 -9.49
C VAL A 85 -3.06 -8.48 -9.29
N ILE A 86 -3.22 -9.04 -8.09
CA ILE A 86 -4.22 -10.09 -7.83
C ILE A 86 -5.63 -9.53 -7.72
N PHE A 87 -5.80 -8.40 -7.03
CA PHE A 87 -7.12 -7.86 -6.69
C PHE A 87 -7.39 -6.54 -7.39
N GLY A 88 -6.43 -5.62 -7.41
CA GLY A 88 -6.62 -4.30 -8.00
C GLY A 88 -6.88 -4.35 -9.51
N LEU A 89 -6.06 -5.09 -10.25
CA LEU A 89 -6.09 -5.15 -11.70
C LEU A 89 -7.39 -5.78 -12.22
N PRO A 90 -7.85 -6.95 -11.74
CA PRO A 90 -9.15 -7.49 -12.14
C PRO A 90 -10.30 -6.52 -11.84
N VAL A 91 -10.32 -5.89 -10.66
CA VAL A 91 -11.36 -4.93 -10.29
C VAL A 91 -11.36 -3.72 -11.22
N ALA A 92 -10.19 -3.16 -11.53
CA ALA A 92 -10.07 -2.03 -12.45
C ALA A 92 -10.54 -2.38 -13.87
N LEU A 93 -10.21 -3.58 -14.35
CA LEU A 93 -10.65 -4.09 -15.66
C LEU A 93 -12.17 -4.31 -15.69
N LEU A 94 -12.74 -4.89 -14.63
CA LEU A 94 -14.19 -5.12 -14.52
C LEU A 94 -14.98 -3.83 -14.40
N LEU A 95 -14.46 -2.83 -13.69
CA LEU A 95 -15.12 -1.53 -13.53
C LEU A 95 -15.04 -0.69 -14.80
N GLY A 96 -13.95 -0.76 -15.58
CA GLY A 96 -13.75 0.07 -16.77
C GLY A 96 -13.99 1.55 -16.47
N GLU A 97 -14.85 2.23 -17.25
CA GLU A 97 -15.20 3.64 -17.03
C GLU A 97 -15.88 3.92 -15.68
N ARG A 98 -16.52 2.90 -15.08
CA ARG A 98 -17.19 3.06 -13.78
C ARG A 98 -16.19 3.31 -12.65
N ILE A 99 -14.90 3.06 -12.87
CA ILE A 99 -13.84 3.40 -11.91
C ILE A 99 -13.82 4.91 -11.59
N ARG A 100 -14.28 5.77 -12.51
CA ARG A 100 -14.38 7.23 -12.33
C ARG A 100 -15.48 7.62 -11.32
N THR A 101 -16.44 6.74 -11.05
CA THR A 101 -17.58 7.03 -10.18
C THR A 101 -17.28 6.82 -8.68
N PRO A 102 -18.05 7.46 -7.77
CA PRO A 102 -17.97 7.19 -6.33
C PRO A 102 -18.26 5.72 -5.98
N LYS A 103 -19.16 5.07 -6.74
CA LYS A 103 -19.45 3.63 -6.56
C LYS A 103 -18.23 2.77 -6.90
N GLY A 104 -17.50 3.11 -7.96
CA GLY A 104 -16.25 2.45 -8.32
C GLY A 104 -15.18 2.59 -7.23
N LEU A 105 -15.11 3.75 -6.56
CA LEU A 105 -14.24 3.95 -5.40
C LEU A 105 -14.61 3.02 -4.24
N ALA A 106 -15.89 2.99 -3.86
CA ALA A 106 -16.36 2.12 -2.78
C ALA A 106 -16.08 0.64 -3.04
N ILE A 107 -16.30 0.18 -4.29
CA ILE A 107 -15.98 -1.21 -4.69
C ILE A 107 -14.48 -1.47 -4.63
N SER A 108 -13.64 -0.53 -5.07
CA SER A 108 -12.18 -0.67 -5.02
C SER A 108 -11.67 -0.76 -3.57
N MET A 109 -12.20 0.09 -2.69
CA MET A 109 -11.89 0.06 -1.26
C MET A 109 -12.38 -1.22 -0.58
N ALA A 110 -13.62 -1.64 -0.85
CA ALA A 110 -14.19 -2.86 -0.29
C ALA A 110 -13.43 -4.11 -0.76
N THR A 111 -13.03 -4.16 -2.03
CA THR A 111 -12.25 -5.28 -2.55
C THR A 111 -10.83 -5.27 -2.00
N GLY A 112 -10.21 -4.09 -1.85
CA GLY A 112 -8.94 -3.96 -1.14
C GLY A 112 -9.05 -4.48 0.30
N ALA A 113 -10.08 -4.07 1.03
CA ALA A 113 -10.30 -4.50 2.40
C ALA A 113 -10.54 -6.01 2.51
N GLY A 114 -11.37 -6.59 1.65
CA GLY A 114 -11.61 -8.03 1.58
C GLY A 114 -10.35 -8.82 1.23
N ALA A 115 -9.58 -8.35 0.23
CA ALA A 115 -8.31 -8.96 -0.16
C ALA A 115 -7.31 -8.97 0.99
N ALA A 116 -7.16 -7.83 1.68
CA ALA A 116 -6.28 -7.70 2.82
C ALA A 116 -6.70 -8.62 3.96
N ALA A 117 -7.99 -8.74 4.27
CA ALA A 117 -8.49 -9.67 5.28
C ALA A 117 -8.21 -11.14 4.93
N VAL A 118 -8.31 -11.52 3.65
CA VAL A 118 -8.00 -12.88 3.18
C VAL A 118 -6.50 -13.16 3.28
N VAL A 119 -5.66 -12.25 2.79
CA VAL A 119 -4.21 -12.45 2.75
C VAL A 119 -3.59 -12.36 4.14
N SER A 120 -4.06 -11.47 5.01
CA SER A 120 -3.61 -11.46 6.42
C SER A 120 -3.94 -12.80 7.11
N ARG A 121 -5.14 -13.36 6.88
CA ARG A 121 -5.43 -14.73 7.36
C ARG A 121 -4.55 -15.81 6.73
N PHE A 122 -4.15 -15.68 5.45
CA PHE A 122 -3.33 -16.67 4.76
C PHE A 122 -1.83 -16.59 5.09
N MET A 123 -1.27 -15.38 5.20
CA MET A 123 0.12 -15.17 5.60
C MET A 123 0.35 -15.59 7.04
N TRP A 124 -0.66 -15.43 7.91
CA TRP A 124 -0.55 -15.72 9.34
C TRP A 124 -1.15 -17.07 9.76
N SER A 125 -1.75 -17.83 8.84
CA SER A 125 -2.09 -19.24 9.08
C SER A 125 -0.91 -20.19 8.86
N VAL A 126 0.28 -19.66 8.53
CA VAL A 126 1.53 -20.42 8.45
C VAL A 126 2.04 -20.67 9.88
N PRO A 127 1.91 -21.90 10.43
CA PRO A 127 2.01 -22.14 11.89
C PRO A 127 3.41 -21.95 12.50
N TRP A 128 4.41 -21.65 11.68
CA TRP A 128 5.82 -21.60 12.09
C TRP A 128 6.33 -20.19 12.42
N VAL A 129 5.55 -19.12 12.17
CA VAL A 129 6.06 -17.74 12.18
C VAL A 129 5.36 -16.78 13.16
N SER A 130 4.09 -16.96 13.52
CA SER A 130 3.44 -16.11 14.55
C SER A 130 2.18 -16.75 15.15
N GLY A 131 1.78 -16.27 16.33
CA GLY A 131 0.44 -16.51 16.87
C GLY A 131 -0.67 -15.85 16.03
N GLU A 132 -1.93 -16.07 16.40
CA GLU A 132 -3.07 -15.44 15.71
C GLU A 132 -2.92 -13.91 15.71
N PRO A 133 -3.00 -13.26 14.54
CA PRO A 133 -2.83 -11.81 14.44
C PRO A 133 -3.96 -11.10 15.18
N LEU A 134 -3.59 -10.09 15.97
CA LEU A 134 -4.57 -9.30 16.72
C LEU A 134 -5.40 -8.44 15.75
N LEU A 135 -6.65 -8.14 16.11
CA LEU A 135 -7.55 -7.35 15.26
C LEU A 135 -6.95 -5.98 14.89
N TRP A 136 -6.15 -5.38 15.77
CA TRP A 136 -5.51 -4.10 15.51
C TRP A 136 -4.37 -4.17 14.48
N GLU A 137 -3.68 -5.31 14.35
CA GLU A 137 -2.63 -5.50 13.34
C GLU A 137 -3.22 -5.54 11.93
N HIS A 138 -4.39 -6.18 11.79
CA HIS A 138 -5.15 -6.18 10.54
C HIS A 138 -5.60 -4.78 10.16
N ALA A 139 -6.15 -4.03 11.12
CA ALA A 139 -6.56 -2.63 10.92
C ALA A 139 -5.37 -1.77 10.48
N LEU A 140 -4.20 -1.98 11.10
CA LEU A 140 -2.99 -1.24 10.76
C LEU A 140 -2.51 -1.51 9.32
N VAL A 141 -2.54 -2.77 8.87
CA VAL A 141 -2.19 -3.14 7.48
C VAL A 141 -3.20 -2.56 6.49
N LEU A 142 -4.49 -2.64 6.81
CA LEU A 142 -5.57 -2.08 6.00
C LEU A 142 -5.40 -0.57 5.80
N ASP A 143 -5.23 0.16 6.91
CA ASP A 143 -5.18 1.61 6.90
C ASP A 143 -3.86 2.13 6.31
N SER A 144 -2.75 1.48 6.61
CA SER A 144 -1.42 1.97 6.20
C SER A 144 -1.10 1.62 4.75
N PHE A 145 -1.48 0.44 4.25
CA PHE A 145 -1.05 -0.02 2.93
C PHE A 145 -2.20 -0.12 1.93
N VAL A 146 -3.31 -0.74 2.33
CA VAL A 146 -4.37 -1.17 1.41
C VAL A 146 -5.23 0.00 0.96
N LEU A 147 -5.67 0.85 1.89
CA LEU A 147 -6.47 2.03 1.57
C LEU A 147 -5.69 3.04 0.70
N PRO A 148 -4.43 3.40 1.02
CA PRO A 148 -3.62 4.22 0.13
C PRO A 148 -3.43 3.57 -1.24
N ALA A 149 -3.13 2.27 -1.30
CA ALA A 149 -2.98 1.55 -2.56
C ALA A 149 -4.23 1.63 -3.42
N ALA A 150 -5.42 1.34 -2.87
CA ALA A 150 -6.68 1.40 -3.60
C ALA A 150 -6.98 2.81 -4.12
N TRP A 151 -6.74 3.83 -3.29
CA TRP A 151 -6.95 5.24 -3.65
C TRP A 151 -6.02 5.70 -4.78
N PHE A 152 -4.71 5.50 -4.60
CA PHE A 152 -3.71 5.93 -5.58
C PHE A 152 -3.81 5.10 -6.85
N TYR A 153 -4.07 3.79 -6.76
CA TYR A 153 -4.22 2.93 -7.95
C TYR A 153 -5.35 3.43 -8.83
N ARG A 154 -6.52 3.71 -8.24
CA ARG A 154 -7.65 4.28 -8.96
C ARG A 154 -7.28 5.57 -9.68
N ARG A 155 -6.59 6.49 -9.01
CA ARG A 155 -6.17 7.76 -9.62
C ARG A 155 -5.22 7.55 -10.79
N GLN A 156 -4.24 6.65 -10.66
CA GLN A 156 -3.29 6.36 -11.72
C GLN A 156 -3.95 5.64 -12.90
N VAL A 157 -4.87 4.71 -12.64
CA VAL A 157 -5.66 4.06 -13.70
C VAL A 157 -6.48 5.08 -14.49
N ILE A 158 -7.16 6.00 -13.82
CA ILE A 158 -7.94 7.05 -14.51
C ILE A 158 -7.01 7.91 -15.38
N ALA A 159 -5.87 8.34 -14.84
CA ALA A 159 -4.90 9.13 -15.60
C ALA A 159 -4.37 8.38 -16.84
N MET A 160 -4.08 7.09 -16.71
CA MET A 160 -3.62 6.25 -17.84
C MET A 160 -4.73 6.00 -18.87
N LEU A 161 -5.99 5.85 -18.45
CA LEU A 161 -7.12 5.70 -19.36
C LEU A 161 -7.39 6.96 -20.17
N ASP A 162 -7.16 8.15 -19.59
CA ASP A 162 -7.27 9.44 -20.27
C ASP A 162 -6.18 9.68 -21.32
N GLU A 163 -5.14 8.82 -21.37
CA GLU A 163 -4.05 8.88 -22.35
C GLU A 163 -4.22 7.89 -23.53
N LEU A 164 -5.28 7.07 -23.53
CA LEU A 164 -5.53 6.13 -24.62
C LEU A 164 -5.83 6.88 -25.93
N PRO A 165 -5.31 6.42 -27.08
CA PRO A 165 -5.71 6.94 -28.38
C PRO A 165 -7.19 6.61 -28.63
N ASP A 166 -7.91 7.59 -29.20
CA ASP A 166 -9.32 7.46 -29.62
C ASP A 166 -9.51 6.37 -30.69
#